data_AF-A0A3B5YQG4-F1
#
_entry.id   AF-A0A3B5YQG4-F1
#
_cell.length_a   1.000
_cell.length_b   1.000
_cell.length_c   1.000
_cell.angle_alpha   90.00
_cell.angle_beta   90.00
_cell.angle_gamma   90.00
#
_symmetry.space_group_name_H-M   'P 1'
#
loop_
_entity.id
_entity.type
_entity.pdbx_description
1 polymer ?
#
loop_
_entity_poly.entity_id
_entity_poly.type
_entity_poly.pdbx_seq_one_letter_code
_entity_poly.pdbx_strand_id
1 'polypeptide(L)'
;MAAAGAAGGFRLGQRVHASGDPRRSGTVRYLGPVDGHAGDWVGVDWDGGAGGRHDGSLAGRRYFAAAGDRSASFARPSSLSAGIPLPDALRLRYRVDDFTKEEQDEMYVFSTSQKRVSVELVGTNKVRDKLKNFDELSCASVSFMGVSSTGSPEELQGLVPNLRQLDLTGNLISQWQDIFSLCQALPSLEVLDLTNNTMENDFVESPLLKNIRVLVLNNCGVTWELIEKLKVPFACLTDLHLIWNKLNIITSPVGKFVQGFDTLRLLNLEDNHIVSWDEMVKLSYLRSLEQLHLNKNKIKHVRYPSNLPSSGPLGDVAVPAFEKLQVLLLGSNEIEDFPSVDSLNLFPSLMDVRISDNPIADPAKGGAPRFVLVARLGNVKILNGSEVSARERREAEIRYIRLVMGKAESNDPEVLKQLHPRFAELKAFHGIEDEKPTSRMSGPQKMASGLISITLKCVGPSMGEKQPLTKKLPPATTVGKLKSLCESFFKLKDIKLRLFLEEEGCPLPQLLEEETASLVELGIGTGATIIVDEES
;
A
#
# COMPACT_ATOMS: atom_id res chain seq x y z
N MET A 1 48.10 0.45 12.53
CA MET A 1 47.60 1.77 12.11
C MET A 1 48.41 2.26 10.91
N ALA A 2 47.95 1.96 9.70
CA ALA A 2 48.51 2.48 8.45
C ALA A 2 47.46 3.42 7.83
N ALA A 3 47.89 4.63 7.49
CA ALA A 3 47.05 5.72 7.02
C ALA A 3 46.26 5.31 5.77
N ALA A 4 44.93 5.42 5.85
CA ALA A 4 44.04 5.25 4.71
C ALA A 4 44.28 6.40 3.71
N GLY A 5 45.04 6.11 2.66
CA GLY A 5 45.27 7.03 1.55
C GLY A 5 43.98 7.28 0.78
N ALA A 6 43.59 8.55 0.67
CA ALA A 6 42.46 9.01 -0.12
C ALA A 6 42.77 8.83 -1.62
N ALA A 7 42.48 7.65 -2.17
CA ALA A 7 42.47 7.45 -3.61
C ALA A 7 41.39 8.34 -4.26
N GLY A 8 41.80 9.41 -4.95
CA GLY A 8 40.90 10.23 -5.78
C GLY A 8 39.87 11.09 -5.05
N GLY A 9 40.11 11.47 -3.78
CA GLY A 9 39.24 12.40 -3.03
C GLY A 9 37.98 11.78 -2.42
N PHE A 10 37.79 10.46 -2.57
CA PHE A 10 36.69 9.73 -1.95
C PHE A 10 37.04 9.26 -0.53
N ARG A 11 36.00 9.01 0.27
CA ARG A 11 36.11 8.45 1.64
C ARG A 11 35.40 7.10 1.73
N LEU A 12 35.91 6.21 2.57
CA LEU A 12 35.21 4.97 2.90
C LEU A 12 33.84 5.30 3.53
N GLY A 13 32.80 4.58 3.12
CA GLY A 13 31.42 4.83 3.53
C GLY A 13 30.71 5.96 2.78
N GLN A 14 31.41 6.72 1.94
CA GLN A 14 30.80 7.80 1.16
C GLN A 14 29.80 7.25 0.14
N ARG A 15 28.66 7.93 0.01
CA ARG A 15 27.66 7.70 -1.04
C ARG A 15 28.13 8.33 -2.35
N VAL A 16 28.05 7.57 -3.44
CA VAL A 16 28.47 7.99 -4.78
C VAL A 16 27.47 7.48 -5.82
N HIS A 17 27.47 8.08 -7.01
CA HIS A 17 26.76 7.53 -8.16
C HIS A 17 27.71 7.37 -9.36
N ALA A 18 27.31 6.55 -10.33
CA ALA A 18 28.05 6.42 -11.58
C ALA A 18 28.02 7.76 -12.35
N SER A 19 29.16 8.15 -12.93
CA SER A 19 29.22 9.34 -13.77
C SER A 19 28.31 9.19 -14.99
N GLY A 20 27.44 10.17 -15.22
CA GLY A 20 26.41 10.14 -16.26
C GLY A 20 25.15 9.33 -15.93
N ASP A 21 25.10 8.64 -14.78
CA ASP A 21 23.91 7.89 -14.33
C ASP A 21 23.68 8.07 -12.81
N PRO A 22 22.99 9.14 -12.40
CA PRO A 22 22.68 9.41 -10.99
C PRO A 22 21.78 8.37 -10.32
N ARG A 23 21.04 7.56 -11.09
CA ARG A 23 20.16 6.51 -10.55
C ARG A 23 20.95 5.30 -10.09
N ARG A 24 22.16 5.13 -10.63
CA ARG A 24 23.08 4.08 -10.21
C ARG A 24 23.94 4.58 -9.05
N SER A 25 23.36 4.56 -7.85
CA SER A 25 24.01 4.93 -6.60
C SER A 25 24.59 3.73 -5.85
N GLY A 26 25.61 3.98 -5.03
CA GLY A 26 26.25 2.98 -4.20
C GLY A 26 27.12 3.59 -3.10
N THR A 27 27.76 2.72 -2.33
CA THR A 27 28.61 3.09 -1.20
C THR A 27 30.06 2.69 -1.46
N VAL A 28 31.00 3.60 -1.22
CA VAL A 28 32.43 3.32 -1.31
C VAL A 28 32.83 2.37 -0.17
N ARG A 29 33.32 1.18 -0.53
CA ARG A 29 33.76 0.12 0.41
C ARG A 29 35.26 -0.14 0.38
N TYR A 30 35.94 0.28 -0.68
CA TYR A 30 37.39 0.08 -0.82
C TYR A 30 38.03 1.24 -1.57
N LEU A 31 39.24 1.62 -1.14
CA LEU A 31 40.08 2.64 -1.77
C LEU A 31 41.51 2.11 -1.80
N GLY A 32 42.07 1.97 -3.00
CA GLY A 32 43.46 1.56 -3.15
C GLY A 32 43.76 0.75 -4.42
N PRO A 33 44.98 0.18 -4.51
CA PRO A 33 45.42 -0.60 -5.66
C PRO A 33 44.75 -1.97 -5.71
N VAL A 34 44.49 -2.46 -6.92
CA VAL A 34 43.90 -3.78 -7.17
C VAL A 34 44.90 -4.63 -7.94
N ASP A 35 45.16 -5.85 -7.46
CA ASP A 35 46.11 -6.77 -8.08
C ASP A 35 45.78 -6.99 -9.57
N GLY A 36 46.81 -6.93 -10.41
CA GLY A 36 46.67 -7.05 -11.86
C GLY A 36 46.16 -5.78 -12.57
N HIS A 37 45.89 -4.70 -11.84
CA HIS A 37 45.39 -3.44 -12.40
C HIS A 37 46.18 -2.22 -11.89
N ALA A 38 46.77 -1.46 -12.81
CA ALA A 38 47.56 -0.28 -12.45
C ALA A 38 46.71 0.88 -11.90
N GLY A 39 47.28 1.67 -10.99
CA GLY A 39 46.68 2.85 -10.39
C GLY A 39 45.66 2.53 -9.29
N ASP A 40 45.09 3.59 -8.70
CA ASP A 40 44.11 3.44 -7.64
C ASP A 40 42.70 3.15 -8.19
N TRP A 41 41.95 2.39 -7.40
CA TRP A 41 40.58 1.98 -7.68
C TRP A 41 39.68 2.28 -6.49
N VAL A 42 38.42 2.53 -6.81
CA VAL A 42 37.34 2.70 -5.84
C VAL A 42 36.45 1.46 -5.95
N GLY A 43 36.40 0.66 -4.88
CA GLY A 43 35.42 -0.42 -4.77
C GLY A 43 34.11 0.15 -4.29
N VAL A 44 33.07 0.04 -5.11
CA VAL A 44 31.71 0.51 -4.82
C VAL A 44 30.78 -0.69 -4.69
N ASP A 45 29.95 -0.67 -3.66
CA ASP A 45 28.82 -1.59 -3.48
C ASP A 45 27.54 -0.88 -3.93
N TRP A 46 26.95 -1.32 -5.04
CA TRP A 46 25.82 -0.65 -5.67
C TRP A 46 24.50 -1.02 -5.00
N ASP A 47 23.64 -0.03 -4.78
CA ASP A 47 22.32 -0.26 -4.21
C ASP A 47 21.49 -1.14 -5.15
N GLY A 48 20.74 -2.09 -4.60
CA GLY A 48 19.94 -3.04 -5.38
C GLY A 48 20.76 -3.94 -6.33
N GLY A 49 22.09 -3.93 -6.23
CA GLY A 49 22.99 -4.69 -7.11
C GLY A 49 23.16 -4.11 -8.52
N ALA A 50 22.71 -2.87 -8.76
CA ALA A 50 22.68 -2.26 -10.09
C ALA A 50 24.08 -2.20 -10.76
N GLY A 51 24.27 -3.06 -11.77
CA GLY A 51 25.51 -3.12 -12.55
C GLY A 51 26.73 -3.65 -11.80
N GLY A 52 26.54 -4.27 -10.63
CA GLY A 52 27.60 -4.98 -9.93
C GLY A 52 28.04 -6.25 -10.69
N ARG A 53 29.29 -6.65 -10.46
CA ARG A 53 29.95 -7.75 -11.18
C ARG A 53 30.50 -8.82 -10.24
N HIS A 54 30.79 -8.47 -9.00
CA HIS A 54 31.43 -9.33 -8.02
C HIS A 54 30.94 -9.03 -6.59
N ASP A 55 31.42 -9.81 -5.62
CA ASP A 55 31.08 -9.76 -4.19
C ASP A 55 32.10 -8.94 -3.36
N GLY A 56 33.00 -8.24 -4.05
CA GLY A 56 34.14 -7.51 -3.46
C GLY A 56 35.45 -8.29 -3.50
N SER A 57 35.46 -9.47 -4.12
CA SER A 57 36.67 -10.20 -4.49
C SER A 57 37.02 -10.07 -5.97
N LEU A 58 38.31 -10.18 -6.29
CA LEU A 58 38.82 -10.26 -7.66
C LEU A 58 39.98 -11.25 -7.70
N ALA A 59 39.94 -12.18 -8.66
CA ALA A 59 40.98 -13.21 -8.87
C ALA A 59 41.36 -14.00 -7.61
N GLY A 60 40.37 -14.34 -6.77
CA GLY A 60 40.57 -15.11 -5.53
C GLY A 60 41.01 -14.28 -4.32
N ARG A 61 41.30 -12.99 -4.49
CA ARG A 61 41.62 -12.06 -3.37
C ARG A 61 40.40 -11.23 -3.00
N ARG A 62 40.07 -11.15 -1.71
CA ARG A 62 39.00 -10.31 -1.17
C ARG A 62 39.52 -8.94 -0.75
N TYR A 63 38.92 -7.88 -1.27
CA TYR A 63 39.25 -6.48 -0.92
C TYR A 63 38.23 -5.90 0.06
N PHE A 64 36.96 -6.24 -0.14
CA PHE A 64 35.86 -5.90 0.76
C PHE A 64 34.76 -6.96 0.66
N ALA A 65 33.79 -6.90 1.57
CA ALA A 65 32.57 -7.70 1.49
C ALA A 65 31.43 -6.81 1.00
N ALA A 66 30.84 -7.18 -0.13
CA ALA A 66 29.67 -6.50 -0.68
C ALA A 66 28.36 -7.09 -0.13
N ALA A 67 27.25 -6.36 -0.26
CA ALA A 67 25.94 -6.82 0.19
C ALA A 67 25.39 -8.03 -0.60
N GLY A 68 25.82 -8.24 -1.84
CA GLY A 68 25.42 -9.38 -2.65
C GLY A 68 26.51 -9.88 -3.60
N ASP A 69 26.33 -11.09 -4.13
CA ASP A 69 27.33 -11.80 -4.94
C ASP A 69 27.72 -11.06 -6.23
N ARG A 70 26.85 -10.18 -6.71
CA ARG A 70 27.07 -9.31 -7.88
C ARG A 70 26.63 -7.88 -7.61
N SER A 71 26.85 -7.36 -6.41
CA SER A 71 26.51 -5.97 -6.08
C SER A 71 27.67 -5.01 -6.20
N ALA A 72 28.93 -5.49 -6.20
CA ALA A 72 30.09 -4.64 -6.19
C ALA A 72 30.77 -4.45 -7.55
N SER A 73 31.50 -3.34 -7.71
CA SER A 73 32.40 -3.08 -8.84
C SER A 73 33.65 -2.32 -8.38
N PHE A 74 34.80 -2.60 -9.00
CA PHE A 74 35.96 -1.71 -8.97
C PHE A 74 35.84 -0.69 -10.10
N ALA A 75 35.75 0.59 -9.75
CA ALA A 75 35.58 1.70 -10.66
C ALA A 75 36.78 2.65 -10.58
N ARG A 76 37.04 3.37 -11.67
CA ARG A 76 38.00 4.47 -11.66
C ARG A 76 37.38 5.68 -10.95
N PRO A 77 38.16 6.48 -10.21
CA PRO A 77 37.66 7.72 -9.62
C PRO A 77 36.91 8.61 -10.62
N SER A 78 37.40 8.73 -11.86
CA SER A 78 36.76 9.51 -12.93
C SER A 78 35.41 8.97 -13.43
N SER A 79 35.09 7.72 -13.13
CA SER A 79 33.80 7.09 -13.48
C SER A 79 32.75 7.23 -12.39
N LEU A 80 33.08 7.92 -11.29
CA LEU A 80 32.21 8.15 -10.15
C LEU A 80 32.02 9.64 -9.91
N SER A 81 30.86 9.99 -9.36
CA SER A 81 30.55 11.32 -8.89
C SER A 81 30.39 11.31 -7.37
N ALA A 82 31.03 12.27 -6.70
CA ALA A 82 30.85 12.53 -5.26
C ALA A 82 29.55 13.31 -4.95
N GLY A 83 28.80 13.69 -5.99
CA GLY A 83 27.61 14.51 -5.88
C GLY A 83 27.88 16.01 -5.81
N ILE A 84 26.79 16.77 -5.71
CA ILE A 84 26.78 18.24 -5.67
C ILE A 84 26.03 18.77 -4.43
N PRO A 85 26.31 20.00 -3.98
CA PRO A 85 25.50 20.66 -2.96
C PRO A 85 24.07 20.94 -3.44
N LEU A 86 23.12 20.96 -2.50
CA LEU A 86 21.71 21.27 -2.78
C LEU A 86 21.49 22.63 -3.50
N PRO A 87 22.16 23.74 -3.14
CA PRO A 87 22.03 25.00 -3.88
C PRO A 87 22.37 24.86 -5.36
N ASP A 88 23.41 24.06 -5.68
CA ASP A 88 23.85 23.85 -7.05
C ASP A 88 22.88 22.95 -7.82
N ALA A 89 22.32 21.93 -7.16
CA ALA A 89 21.27 21.11 -7.76
C ALA A 89 20.00 21.95 -8.06
N LEU A 90 19.60 22.81 -7.12
CA LEU A 90 18.49 23.75 -7.32
C LEU A 90 18.77 24.70 -8.48
N ARG A 91 19.99 25.24 -8.58
CA ARG A 91 20.40 26.08 -9.71
C ARG A 91 20.37 25.29 -11.02
N LEU A 92 20.98 24.12 -11.08
CA LEU A 92 21.01 23.31 -12.29
C LEU A 92 19.59 22.91 -12.75
N ARG A 93 18.67 22.69 -11.80
CA ARG A 93 17.29 22.30 -12.09
C ARG A 93 16.40 23.47 -12.51
N TYR A 94 16.55 24.61 -11.84
CA TYR A 94 15.60 25.73 -11.91
C TYR A 94 16.16 27.02 -12.51
N ARG A 95 17.49 27.21 -12.53
CA ARG A 95 18.10 28.21 -13.42
C ARG A 95 18.09 27.66 -14.82
N VAL A 96 17.10 28.11 -15.58
CA VAL A 96 17.08 27.89 -17.01
C VAL A 96 17.98 28.95 -17.65
N ASP A 97 19.26 28.64 -17.83
CA ASP A 97 20.11 29.41 -18.75
C ASP A 97 19.45 29.39 -20.14
N ASP A 98 19.61 30.47 -20.91
CA ASP A 98 19.09 30.54 -22.27
C ASP A 98 19.65 29.35 -23.07
N PHE A 99 18.78 28.59 -23.75
CA PHE A 99 19.26 27.54 -24.67
C PHE A 99 20.24 28.21 -25.61
N THR A 100 21.39 27.59 -25.80
CA THR A 100 22.35 28.08 -26.80
C THR A 100 21.64 28.14 -28.15
N LYS A 101 22.06 29.07 -29.03
CA LYS A 101 21.47 29.14 -30.38
C LYS A 101 21.53 27.80 -31.10
N GLU A 102 22.59 27.03 -30.83
CA GLU A 102 22.78 25.68 -31.35
C GLU A 102 21.69 24.69 -30.87
N GLU A 103 21.36 24.67 -29.56
CA GLU A 103 20.31 23.79 -29.02
C GLU A 103 18.90 24.15 -29.52
N GLN A 104 18.64 25.44 -29.76
CA GLN A 104 17.38 25.90 -30.36
C GLN A 104 17.26 25.48 -31.82
N ASP A 105 18.35 25.51 -32.57
CA ASP A 105 18.40 25.09 -33.98
C ASP A 105 18.24 23.56 -34.15
N GLU A 106 18.57 22.76 -33.12
CA GLU A 106 18.39 21.30 -33.11
C GLU A 106 16.96 20.85 -32.72
N MET A 107 16.15 21.72 -32.11
CA MET A 107 14.75 21.43 -31.75
C MET A 107 13.77 21.66 -32.92
N TYR A 108 13.67 20.68 -33.81
CA TYR A 108 12.67 20.66 -34.87
C TYR A 108 11.94 19.32 -34.95
N VAL A 109 10.69 19.38 -35.40
CA VAL A 109 9.90 18.20 -35.80
C VAL A 109 9.69 18.21 -37.30
N PHE A 110 9.61 17.04 -37.91
CA PHE A 110 9.22 16.94 -39.31
C PHE A 110 7.70 16.98 -39.44
N SER A 111 7.20 17.93 -40.23
CA SER A 111 5.80 17.95 -40.67
C SER A 111 5.45 16.69 -41.47
N THR A 112 4.16 16.42 -41.65
CA THR A 112 3.63 15.35 -42.52
C THR A 112 4.14 15.45 -43.96
N SER A 113 4.60 16.62 -44.39
CA SER A 113 5.26 16.84 -45.68
C SER A 113 6.81 16.78 -45.63
N GLN A 114 7.40 16.16 -44.60
CA GLN A 114 8.85 16.09 -44.34
C GLN A 114 9.60 17.44 -44.28
N LYS A 115 8.92 18.53 -43.92
CA LYS A 115 9.58 19.83 -43.68
C LYS A 115 9.95 19.97 -42.21
N ARG A 116 11.15 20.50 -41.93
CA ARG A 116 11.54 20.87 -40.56
C ARG A 116 10.65 22.02 -40.06
N VAL A 117 10.02 21.84 -38.92
CA VAL A 117 9.23 22.84 -38.19
C VAL A 117 9.87 23.01 -36.83
N SER A 118 10.34 24.23 -36.52
CA SER A 118 10.89 24.58 -35.22
C SER A 118 9.82 24.42 -34.13
N VAL A 119 10.17 23.79 -33.01
CA VAL A 119 9.25 23.58 -31.89
C VAL A 119 9.23 24.82 -31.01
N GLU A 120 8.14 25.59 -31.06
CA GLU A 120 7.91 26.71 -30.13
C GLU A 120 7.12 26.23 -28.91
N LEU A 121 7.73 26.23 -27.73
CA LEU A 121 7.08 25.79 -26.49
C LEU A 121 6.26 26.95 -25.89
N VAL A 122 4.98 27.03 -26.24
CA VAL A 122 4.07 28.08 -25.74
C VAL A 122 3.82 27.94 -24.24
N GLY A 123 4.02 29.02 -23.47
CA GLY A 123 3.79 29.06 -22.02
C GLY A 123 5.02 28.77 -21.15
N THR A 124 6.12 28.31 -21.74
CA THR A 124 7.38 28.07 -21.02
C THR A 124 7.97 29.33 -20.43
N ASN A 125 7.83 30.48 -21.10
CA ASN A 125 8.36 31.75 -20.60
C ASN A 125 7.74 32.15 -19.24
N LYS A 126 6.42 32.00 -19.05
CA LYS A 126 5.76 32.29 -17.76
C LYS A 126 6.20 31.35 -16.63
N VAL A 127 6.43 30.08 -16.95
CA VAL A 127 6.96 29.09 -16.00
C VAL A 127 8.43 29.39 -15.70
N ARG A 128 9.22 29.73 -16.72
CA ARG A 128 10.64 30.06 -16.65
C ARG A 128 10.88 31.33 -15.83
N ASP A 129 10.06 32.36 -16.01
CA ASP A 129 10.13 33.62 -15.25
C ASP A 129 9.80 33.40 -13.77
N LYS A 130 8.82 32.52 -13.46
CA LYS A 130 8.52 32.10 -12.09
C LYS A 130 9.63 31.25 -11.47
N LEU A 131 10.19 30.30 -12.22
CA LEU A 131 11.27 29.40 -11.74
C LEU A 131 12.62 30.12 -11.59
N LYS A 132 12.83 31.23 -12.31
CA LYS A 132 13.97 32.13 -12.11
C LYS A 132 13.88 32.86 -10.76
N ASN A 133 12.67 33.07 -10.23
CA ASN A 133 12.45 33.72 -8.95
C ASN A 133 12.37 32.69 -7.82
N PHE A 134 13.53 32.28 -7.31
CA PHE A 134 13.59 31.27 -6.24
C PHE A 134 12.85 31.70 -4.95
N ASP A 135 12.64 33.00 -4.73
CA ASP A 135 11.85 33.52 -3.61
C ASP A 135 10.37 33.12 -3.68
N GLU A 136 9.83 32.82 -4.86
CA GLU A 136 8.45 32.37 -5.06
C GLU A 136 8.29 30.84 -5.00
N LEU A 137 9.42 30.10 -4.92
CA LEU A 137 9.41 28.64 -5.00
C LEU A 137 8.90 28.02 -3.70
N SER A 138 7.67 27.52 -3.71
CA SER A 138 7.06 26.82 -2.56
C SER A 138 7.31 25.32 -2.56
N CYS A 139 7.60 24.72 -3.71
CA CYS A 139 7.84 23.30 -3.89
C CYS A 139 9.01 23.08 -4.85
N ALA A 140 9.95 22.21 -4.46
CA ALA A 140 11.12 21.86 -5.26
C ALA A 140 11.34 20.35 -5.26
N SER A 141 11.76 19.81 -6.40
CA SER A 141 12.22 18.43 -6.56
C SER A 141 13.54 18.43 -7.31
N VAL A 142 14.55 17.87 -6.66
CA VAL A 142 15.90 17.63 -7.20
C VAL A 142 16.21 16.14 -7.14
N SER A 143 15.21 15.33 -7.49
CA SER A 143 15.31 13.87 -7.46
C SER A 143 16.38 13.36 -8.43
N PHE A 144 17.19 12.40 -7.97
CA PHE A 144 18.28 11.79 -8.74
C PHE A 144 19.23 12.81 -9.37
N MET A 145 19.57 13.89 -8.66
CA MET A 145 20.55 14.89 -9.11
C MET A 145 21.92 14.70 -8.46
N GLY A 146 22.07 13.69 -7.61
CA GLY A 146 23.32 13.41 -6.91
C GLY A 146 23.59 14.41 -5.79
N VAL A 147 22.56 14.95 -5.13
CA VAL A 147 22.74 15.85 -3.98
C VAL A 147 23.46 15.09 -2.87
N SER A 148 24.64 15.53 -2.45
CA SER A 148 25.44 14.87 -1.42
C SER A 148 25.66 15.71 -0.17
N SER A 149 25.32 17.00 -0.22
CA SER A 149 25.37 17.90 0.93
C SER A 149 24.33 19.00 0.79
N THR A 150 23.99 19.63 1.90
CA THR A 150 23.01 20.73 1.93
C THR A 150 23.64 22.07 1.56
N GLY A 151 24.97 22.19 1.52
CA GLY A 151 25.66 23.45 1.28
C GLY A 151 25.61 24.39 2.49
N SER A 152 25.89 25.68 2.29
CA SER A 152 25.79 26.68 3.36
C SER A 152 24.32 26.94 3.70
N PRO A 153 23.93 26.90 5.00
CA PRO A 153 22.58 27.27 5.44
C PRO A 153 22.16 28.67 5.01
N GLU A 154 23.08 29.63 5.05
CA GLU A 154 22.82 31.03 4.67
C GLU A 154 22.54 31.15 3.17
N GLU A 155 23.29 30.40 2.35
CA GLU A 155 23.08 30.34 0.91
C GLU A 155 21.73 29.70 0.57
N LEU A 156 21.38 28.58 1.22
CA LEU A 156 20.08 27.93 1.02
C LEU A 156 18.92 28.84 1.41
N GLN A 157 19.02 29.49 2.57
CA GLN A 157 18.00 30.41 3.06
C GLN A 157 17.84 31.61 2.13
N GLY A 158 18.94 32.16 1.61
CA GLY A 158 18.91 33.25 0.63
C GLY A 158 18.45 32.82 -0.76
N LEU A 159 18.61 31.53 -1.11
CA LEU A 159 18.18 31.00 -2.39
C LEU A 159 16.68 30.70 -2.36
N VAL A 160 16.18 29.90 -1.42
CA VAL A 160 14.78 29.41 -1.40
C VAL A 160 14.09 29.64 -0.03
N PRO A 161 13.87 30.90 0.39
CA PRO A 161 13.38 31.22 1.73
C PRO A 161 11.94 30.74 2.03
N ASN A 162 11.12 30.60 1.00
CA ASN A 162 9.69 30.27 1.12
C ASN A 162 9.35 28.80 0.80
N LEU A 163 10.37 27.94 0.72
CA LEU A 163 10.18 26.54 0.37
C LEU A 163 9.39 25.80 1.45
N ARG A 164 8.29 25.15 1.05
CA ARG A 164 7.41 24.35 1.91
C ARG A 164 7.52 22.86 1.66
N GLN A 165 7.86 22.47 0.44
CA GLN A 165 7.98 21.07 0.06
C GLN A 165 9.30 20.86 -0.67
N LEU A 166 10.06 19.85 -0.25
CA LEU A 166 11.32 19.51 -0.85
C LEU A 166 11.40 17.99 -1.08
N ASP A 167 11.58 17.61 -2.33
CA ASP A 167 11.81 16.24 -2.77
C ASP A 167 13.29 16.04 -3.12
N LEU A 168 13.95 15.21 -2.30
CA LEU A 168 15.35 14.78 -2.43
C LEU A 168 15.45 13.30 -2.82
N THR A 169 14.43 12.73 -3.47
CA THR A 169 14.39 11.30 -3.81
C THR A 169 15.64 10.84 -4.57
N GLY A 170 16.25 9.75 -4.13
CA GLY A 170 17.33 9.07 -4.84
C GLY A 170 18.61 9.89 -4.96
N ASN A 171 18.95 10.64 -3.91
CA ASN A 171 20.18 11.40 -3.82
C ASN A 171 21.24 10.67 -2.96
N LEU A 172 22.33 11.35 -2.62
CA LEU A 172 23.48 10.81 -1.92
C LEU A 172 23.56 11.26 -0.45
N ILE A 173 22.51 11.90 0.08
CA ILE A 173 22.47 12.30 1.48
C ILE A 173 22.26 11.06 2.36
N SER A 174 23.04 10.94 3.43
CA SER A 174 22.91 9.83 4.38
C SER A 174 22.87 10.28 5.84
N GLN A 175 23.37 11.48 6.15
CA GLN A 175 23.56 11.93 7.53
C GLN A 175 22.37 12.77 8.02
N TRP A 176 21.89 12.48 9.23
CA TRP A 176 20.80 13.25 9.84
C TRP A 176 21.21 14.68 10.21
N GLN A 177 22.48 14.93 10.51
CA GLN A 177 22.97 16.27 10.81
C GLN A 177 22.77 17.22 9.63
N ASP A 178 22.95 16.73 8.40
CA ASP A 178 22.69 17.52 7.20
C ASP A 178 21.19 17.85 7.08
N ILE A 179 20.33 16.86 7.31
CA ILE A 179 18.86 17.03 7.30
C ILE A 179 18.40 18.03 8.36
N PHE A 180 18.96 17.97 9.56
CA PHE A 180 18.67 18.92 10.63
C PHE A 180 19.08 20.35 10.24
N SER A 181 20.27 20.51 9.68
CA SER A 181 20.79 21.80 9.22
C SER A 181 19.94 22.37 8.08
N LEU A 182 19.50 21.51 7.15
CA LEU A 182 18.57 21.85 6.07
C LEU A 182 17.24 22.37 6.60
N CYS A 183 16.61 21.64 7.52
CA CYS A 183 15.33 22.03 8.09
C CYS A 183 15.43 23.32 8.95
N GLN A 184 16.59 23.58 9.56
CA GLN A 184 16.84 24.85 10.26
C GLN A 184 17.04 26.02 9.28
N ALA A 185 17.73 25.79 8.16
CA ALA A 185 17.91 26.78 7.10
C ALA A 185 16.59 27.15 6.40
N LEU A 186 15.66 26.19 6.31
CA LEU A 186 14.37 26.32 5.64
C LEU A 186 13.22 26.26 6.66
N PRO A 187 12.96 27.35 7.41
CA PRO A 187 11.98 27.34 8.49
C PRO A 187 10.54 27.13 7.98
N SER A 188 10.24 27.42 6.72
CA SER A 188 8.90 27.22 6.14
C SER A 188 8.66 25.79 5.64
N LEU A 189 9.64 24.89 5.74
CA LEU A 189 9.55 23.53 5.21
C LEU A 189 8.56 22.68 6.03
N GLU A 190 7.57 22.14 5.34
CA GLU A 190 6.49 21.33 5.90
C GLU A 190 6.56 19.86 5.43
N VAL A 191 6.99 19.62 4.19
CA VAL A 191 7.07 18.30 3.56
C VAL A 191 8.50 18.03 3.12
N LEU A 192 9.06 16.92 3.59
CA LEU A 192 10.40 16.47 3.20
C LEU A 192 10.33 15.02 2.70
N ASP A 193 10.72 14.82 1.45
CA ASP A 193 10.85 13.50 0.84
C ASP A 193 12.31 13.09 0.66
N LEU A 194 12.70 12.00 1.33
CA LEU A 194 14.03 11.41 1.31
C LEU A 194 14.03 10.01 0.68
N THR A 195 12.97 9.65 -0.05
CA THR A 195 12.81 8.32 -0.65
C THR A 195 14.09 7.88 -1.38
N ASN A 196 14.48 6.61 -1.24
CA ASN A 196 15.68 6.03 -1.86
C ASN A 196 17.03 6.68 -1.46
N ASN A 197 17.11 7.37 -0.32
CA ASN A 197 18.39 7.77 0.27
C ASN A 197 18.78 6.79 1.38
N THR A 198 19.98 6.20 1.34
CA THR A 198 20.45 5.30 2.40
C THR A 198 20.84 6.11 3.63
N MET A 199 19.93 6.18 4.61
CA MET A 199 20.09 6.99 5.81
C MET A 199 20.83 6.24 6.91
N GLU A 200 21.58 6.98 7.73
CA GLU A 200 22.14 6.46 8.98
C GLU A 200 21.03 6.13 9.98
N ASN A 201 21.26 5.07 10.77
CA ASN A 201 20.30 4.58 11.78
C ASN A 201 20.55 5.14 13.18
N ASP A 202 21.37 6.18 13.29
CA ASP A 202 21.67 6.85 14.54
C ASP A 202 22.00 8.33 14.31
N PHE A 203 21.85 9.13 15.37
CA PHE A 203 22.33 10.51 15.46
C PHE A 203 22.52 10.89 16.94
N VAL A 204 23.47 11.80 17.20
CA VAL A 204 23.85 12.19 18.57
C VAL A 204 23.05 13.39 19.07
N GLU A 205 22.96 14.44 18.24
CA GLU A 205 22.27 15.69 18.58
C GLU A 205 21.12 15.92 17.61
N SER A 206 20.05 16.56 18.09
CA SER A 206 18.91 16.90 17.23
C SER A 206 18.24 18.21 17.67
N PRO A 207 17.88 19.08 16.70
CA PRO A 207 17.09 20.27 16.98
C PRO A 207 15.59 19.95 17.03
N LEU A 208 14.80 20.81 17.67
CA LEU A 208 13.34 20.75 17.61
C LEU A 208 12.82 21.39 16.31
N LEU A 209 12.32 20.57 15.39
CA LEU A 209 11.80 20.99 14.08
C LEU A 209 10.27 21.08 14.14
N LYS A 210 9.77 22.29 14.45
CA LYS A 210 8.34 22.52 14.70
C LYS A 210 7.46 22.62 13.45
N ASN A 211 8.05 22.70 12.26
CA ASN A 211 7.32 22.99 11.02
C ASN A 211 7.12 21.79 10.10
N ILE A 212 7.95 20.75 10.22
CA ILE A 212 7.78 19.52 9.45
C ILE A 212 6.49 18.80 9.88
N ARG A 213 5.69 18.42 8.90
CA ARG A 213 4.40 17.73 9.03
C ARG A 213 4.43 16.37 8.33
N VAL A 214 5.07 16.31 7.16
CA VAL A 214 5.16 15.10 6.35
C VAL A 214 6.62 14.73 6.17
N LEU A 215 6.96 13.51 6.55
CA LEU A 215 8.30 12.94 6.38
C LEU A 215 8.20 11.62 5.62
N VAL A 216 8.83 11.57 4.46
CA VAL A 216 8.86 10.38 3.61
C VAL A 216 10.25 9.76 3.64
N LEU A 217 10.33 8.55 4.19
CA LEU A 217 11.56 7.77 4.37
C LEU A 217 11.43 6.42 3.67
N ASN A 218 10.86 6.39 2.47
CA ASN A 218 10.64 5.14 1.75
C ASN A 218 11.96 4.58 1.22
N ASN A 219 12.18 3.28 1.39
CA ASN A 219 13.39 2.58 0.93
C ASN A 219 14.69 3.28 1.37
N CYS A 220 14.72 3.77 2.62
CA CYS A 220 15.87 4.46 3.18
C CYS A 220 16.77 3.55 4.02
N GLY A 221 16.34 2.31 4.27
CA GLY A 221 17.05 1.36 5.14
C GLY A 221 16.98 1.73 6.62
N VAL A 222 15.94 2.47 7.03
CA VAL A 222 15.77 2.94 8.41
C VAL A 222 15.22 1.84 9.31
N THR A 223 15.66 1.80 10.57
CA THR A 223 15.18 0.91 11.62
C THR A 223 14.17 1.62 12.52
N TRP A 224 13.33 0.85 13.23
CA TRP A 224 12.38 1.45 14.17
C TRP A 224 13.06 2.17 15.34
N GLU A 225 14.26 1.72 15.75
CA GLU A 225 15.05 2.40 16.80
C GLU A 225 15.40 3.84 16.42
N LEU A 226 15.70 4.08 15.15
CA LEU A 226 15.88 5.44 14.62
C LEU A 226 14.54 6.21 14.69
N ILE A 227 13.43 5.59 14.27
CA ILE A 227 12.11 6.25 14.29
C ILE A 227 11.73 6.71 15.71
N GLU A 228 12.02 5.89 16.73
CA GLU A 228 11.85 6.27 18.14
C GLU A 228 12.71 7.48 18.55
N LYS A 229 13.90 7.66 17.97
CA LYS A 229 14.71 8.87 18.18
C LYS A 229 14.13 10.07 17.43
N LEU A 230 13.62 9.88 16.21
CA LEU A 230 13.08 10.93 15.35
C LEU A 230 11.82 11.61 15.91
N LYS A 231 11.09 10.96 16.84
CA LYS A 231 9.91 11.56 17.48
C LYS A 231 10.20 12.86 18.23
N VAL A 232 11.44 13.05 18.70
CA VAL A 232 11.87 14.25 19.44
C VAL A 232 12.06 15.44 18.49
N PRO A 233 12.92 15.36 17.45
CA PRO A 233 13.05 16.46 16.50
C PRO A 233 11.77 16.72 15.72
N PHE A 234 11.02 15.67 15.34
CA PHE A 234 9.80 15.78 14.54
C PHE A 234 8.52 15.68 15.38
N ALA A 235 8.41 16.50 16.43
CA ALA A 235 7.30 16.44 17.39
C ALA A 235 5.91 16.78 16.79
N CYS A 236 5.87 17.51 15.68
CA CYS A 236 4.65 17.97 15.00
C CYS A 236 4.31 17.14 13.74
N LEU A 237 4.89 15.95 13.59
CA LEU A 237 4.71 15.09 12.43
C LEU A 237 3.28 14.54 12.36
N THR A 238 2.60 14.77 11.24
CA THR A 238 1.25 14.27 10.95
C THR A 238 1.28 13.03 10.07
N ASP A 239 2.25 12.91 9.17
CA ASP A 239 2.32 11.84 8.18
C ASP A 239 3.74 11.28 8.12
N LEU A 240 3.87 9.98 8.33
CA LEU A 240 5.13 9.26 8.28
C LEU A 240 5.03 8.09 7.30
N HIS A 241 5.88 8.11 6.27
CA HIS A 241 5.95 7.06 5.26
C HIS A 241 7.26 6.28 5.38
N LEU A 242 7.14 4.97 5.54
CA LEU A 242 8.24 4.02 5.79
C LEU A 242 8.17 2.81 4.85
N ILE A 243 7.72 3.01 3.62
CA ILE A 243 7.54 1.93 2.64
C ILE A 243 8.90 1.30 2.29
N TRP A 244 8.97 -0.02 2.07
CA TRP A 244 10.20 -0.70 1.61
C TRP A 244 11.43 -0.60 2.54
N ASN A 245 11.24 -0.44 3.86
CA ASN A 245 12.36 -0.41 4.81
C ASN A 245 12.70 -1.77 5.42
N LYS A 246 12.01 -2.84 5.02
CA LYS A 246 12.21 -4.21 5.54
C LYS A 246 11.97 -4.30 7.05
N LEU A 247 11.16 -3.40 7.61
CA LEU A 247 10.80 -3.38 9.03
C LEU A 247 10.03 -4.64 9.38
N ASN A 248 10.38 -5.29 10.49
CA ASN A 248 9.70 -6.49 10.98
C ASN A 248 9.23 -6.37 12.44
N ILE A 249 9.92 -5.54 13.24
CA ILE A 249 9.71 -5.36 14.67
C ILE A 249 9.66 -3.87 14.98
N ILE A 250 8.69 -3.50 15.79
CA ILE A 250 8.53 -2.21 16.44
C ILE A 250 9.18 -2.31 17.83
N THR A 251 10.37 -1.74 17.95
CA THR A 251 11.12 -1.68 19.21
C THR A 251 10.70 -0.46 20.02
N SER A 252 10.26 -0.66 21.26
CA SER A 252 10.05 0.46 22.20
C SER A 252 11.12 0.37 23.30
N PRO A 253 12.09 1.30 23.35
CA PRO A 253 13.12 1.30 24.40
C PRO A 253 12.53 1.58 25.80
N VAL A 254 11.37 2.24 25.85
CA VAL A 254 10.74 2.73 27.09
C VAL A 254 9.32 2.17 27.18
N GLY A 255 9.24 0.87 27.50
CA GLY A 255 7.98 0.19 27.82
C GLY A 255 7.42 -0.71 26.72
N LYS A 256 6.18 -1.15 26.90
CA LYS A 256 5.50 -2.09 25.99
C LYS A 256 4.87 -1.42 24.76
N PHE A 257 4.70 -0.10 24.77
CA PHE A 257 3.99 0.66 23.76
C PHE A 257 4.85 1.82 23.25
N VAL A 258 4.57 2.26 22.02
CA VAL A 258 5.17 3.46 21.44
C VAL A 258 4.56 4.68 22.13
N GLN A 259 5.43 5.61 22.53
CA GLN A 259 5.06 6.87 23.17
C GLN A 259 5.64 8.03 22.39
N GLY A 260 4.91 9.15 22.32
CA GLY A 260 5.22 10.28 21.45
C GLY A 260 4.34 10.27 20.21
N PHE A 261 4.77 10.95 19.14
CA PHE A 261 4.01 11.04 17.87
C PHE A 261 2.56 11.53 18.08
N ASP A 262 2.39 12.48 18.98
CA ASP A 262 1.08 12.94 19.45
C ASP A 262 0.18 13.55 18.36
N THR A 263 0.79 13.98 17.26
CA THR A 263 0.12 14.61 16.12
C THR A 263 0.04 13.69 14.91
N LEU A 264 0.61 12.48 14.98
CA LEU A 264 0.69 11.54 13.86
C LEU A 264 -0.69 10.98 13.55
N ARG A 265 -1.15 11.24 12.33
CA ARG A 265 -2.46 10.80 11.79
C ARG A 265 -2.31 9.66 10.81
N LEU A 266 -1.24 9.64 10.03
CA LEU A 266 -0.98 8.61 9.03
C LEU A 266 0.37 7.97 9.29
N LEU A 267 0.36 6.65 9.42
CA LEU A 267 1.57 5.83 9.42
C LEU A 267 1.49 4.82 8.28
N ASN A 268 2.41 4.94 7.33
CA ASN A 268 2.49 4.04 6.20
C ASN A 268 3.69 3.10 6.34
N LEU A 269 3.38 1.82 6.52
CA LEU A 269 4.30 0.69 6.65
C LEU A 269 4.09 -0.32 5.51
N GLU A 270 3.57 0.12 4.37
CA GLU A 270 3.38 -0.74 3.20
C GLU A 270 4.70 -1.41 2.77
N ASP A 271 4.61 -2.67 2.35
CA ASP A 271 5.70 -3.42 1.74
C ASP A 271 6.96 -3.46 2.64
N ASN A 272 6.71 -3.90 3.87
CA ASN A 272 7.72 -4.23 4.87
C ASN A 272 7.65 -5.73 5.18
N HIS A 273 8.29 -6.19 6.26
CA HIS A 273 8.37 -7.59 6.65
C HIS A 273 7.64 -7.87 7.97
N ILE A 274 6.54 -7.16 8.24
CA ILE A 274 5.77 -7.33 9.47
C ILE A 274 4.96 -8.64 9.36
N VAL A 275 5.16 -9.54 10.34
CA VAL A 275 4.48 -10.84 10.39
C VAL A 275 3.44 -10.91 11.52
N SER A 276 3.80 -10.44 12.72
CA SER A 276 2.92 -10.49 13.90
C SER A 276 2.13 -9.19 14.07
N TRP A 277 0.83 -9.32 14.33
CA TRP A 277 -0.03 -8.19 14.70
C TRP A 277 0.30 -7.60 16.07
N ASP A 278 0.99 -8.34 16.94
CA ASP A 278 1.44 -7.84 18.24
C ASP A 278 2.34 -6.61 18.12
N GLU A 279 3.05 -6.48 16.99
CA GLU A 279 3.84 -5.30 16.67
C GLU A 279 2.95 -4.08 16.49
N MET A 280 1.79 -4.24 15.84
CA MET A 280 0.83 -3.15 15.67
C MET A 280 0.16 -2.79 16.99
N VAL A 281 -0.07 -3.75 17.87
CA VAL A 281 -0.61 -3.49 19.22
C VAL A 281 0.27 -2.51 19.99
N LYS A 282 1.58 -2.44 19.72
CA LYS A 282 2.49 -1.44 20.34
C LYS A 282 2.15 0.00 19.94
N LEU A 283 1.48 0.20 18.80
CA LEU A 283 1.03 1.50 18.29
C LEU A 283 -0.37 1.90 18.79
N SER A 284 -1.04 1.03 19.55
CA SER A 284 -2.45 1.19 19.93
C SER A 284 -2.80 2.47 20.68
N TYR A 285 -1.85 3.10 21.37
CA TYR A 285 -2.07 4.31 22.16
C TYR A 285 -1.66 5.62 21.45
N LEU A 286 -1.38 5.57 20.15
CA LEU A 286 -1.18 6.78 19.35
C LEU A 286 -2.51 7.54 19.19
N ARG A 287 -2.71 8.56 20.03
CA ARG A 287 -3.97 9.31 20.22
C ARG A 287 -4.52 10.04 18.99
N SER A 288 -3.71 10.22 17.96
CA SER A 288 -4.08 10.93 16.74
C SER A 288 -4.09 10.04 15.51
N LEU A 289 -3.74 8.76 15.63
CA LEU A 289 -3.59 7.86 14.48
C LEU A 289 -4.96 7.56 13.87
N GLU A 290 -5.16 8.04 12.65
CA GLU A 290 -6.38 7.90 11.86
C GLU A 290 -6.21 6.85 10.75
N GLN A 291 -5.01 6.69 10.21
CA GLN A 291 -4.72 5.78 9.10
C GLN A 291 -3.47 4.95 9.36
N LEU A 292 -3.62 3.63 9.19
CA LEU A 292 -2.53 2.68 9.27
C LEU A 292 -2.48 1.86 7.98
N HIS A 293 -1.41 2.04 7.20
CA HIS A 293 -1.24 1.33 5.93
C HIS A 293 -0.22 0.21 6.13
N LEU A 294 -0.64 -1.02 5.88
CA LEU A 294 0.10 -2.26 6.09
C LEU A 294 0.00 -3.20 4.88
N ASN A 295 -0.33 -2.68 3.70
CA ASN A 295 -0.40 -3.50 2.49
C ASN A 295 0.95 -4.21 2.25
N LYS A 296 0.93 -5.36 1.58
CA LYS A 296 2.15 -6.10 1.16
C LYS A 296 3.10 -6.46 2.31
N ASN A 297 2.55 -6.74 3.49
CA ASN A 297 3.30 -7.34 4.59
C ASN A 297 3.02 -8.85 4.63
N LYS A 298 3.31 -9.51 5.76
CA LYS A 298 3.14 -10.96 5.94
C LYS A 298 2.23 -11.28 7.12
N ILE A 299 1.25 -10.40 7.37
CA ILE A 299 0.33 -10.51 8.50
C ILE A 299 -0.65 -11.64 8.23
N LYS A 300 -0.74 -12.59 9.18
CA LYS A 300 -1.67 -13.74 9.09
C LYS A 300 -2.94 -13.55 9.89
N HIS A 301 -2.81 -12.97 11.08
CA HIS A 301 -3.91 -12.85 12.02
C HIS A 301 -4.01 -11.43 12.54
N VAL A 302 -5.23 -10.89 12.58
CA VAL A 302 -5.54 -9.56 13.11
C VAL A 302 -6.37 -9.73 14.37
N ARG A 303 -5.95 -9.10 15.47
CA ARG A 303 -6.66 -9.18 16.75
C ARG A 303 -6.71 -7.81 17.42
N TYR A 304 -7.91 -7.35 17.72
CA TYR A 304 -8.12 -6.16 18.52
C TYR A 304 -7.71 -6.46 19.97
N PRO A 305 -6.88 -5.60 20.59
CA PRO A 305 -6.28 -5.90 21.88
C PRO A 305 -7.26 -5.62 23.05
N SER A 306 -8.26 -6.48 23.19
CA SER A 306 -9.39 -6.33 24.13
C SER A 306 -9.00 -6.45 25.61
N ASN A 307 -7.87 -7.11 25.91
CA ASN A 307 -7.41 -7.38 27.28
C ASN A 307 -6.41 -6.33 27.80
N LEU A 308 -6.22 -5.22 27.07
CA LEU A 308 -5.33 -4.16 27.53
C LEU A 308 -5.99 -3.37 28.67
N PRO A 309 -5.22 -2.97 29.69
CA PRO A 309 -5.73 -2.12 30.75
C PRO A 309 -6.29 -0.84 30.14
N SER A 310 -7.54 -0.50 30.46
CA SER A 310 -8.20 0.70 29.92
C SER A 310 -7.45 1.98 30.25
N SER A 311 -6.76 2.04 31.39
CA SER A 311 -5.75 3.06 31.65
C SER A 311 -4.55 2.78 30.74
N GLY A 312 -4.33 3.61 29.72
CA GLY A 312 -3.07 3.61 28.98
C GLY A 312 -1.85 3.74 29.93
N PRO A 313 -0.61 3.67 29.40
CA PRO A 313 0.60 3.71 30.22
C PRO A 313 0.77 4.96 31.12
N LEU A 314 -0.10 5.97 30.99
CA LEU A 314 -0.05 7.27 31.67
C LEU A 314 -1.20 7.52 32.68
N GLY A 315 -2.00 6.51 33.06
CA GLY A 315 -2.78 6.52 34.31
C GLY A 315 -4.00 7.45 34.42
N ASP A 316 -4.18 8.48 33.57
CA ASP A 316 -5.16 9.54 33.86
C ASP A 316 -6.50 9.47 33.11
N VAL A 317 -6.63 8.70 32.02
CA VAL A 317 -7.91 8.51 31.31
C VAL A 317 -7.98 7.10 30.73
N ALA A 318 -9.15 6.46 30.82
CA ALA A 318 -9.39 5.19 30.15
C ALA A 318 -9.51 5.42 28.63
N VAL A 319 -8.43 5.22 27.87
CA VAL A 319 -8.40 5.46 26.41
C VAL A 319 -8.45 4.13 25.67
N PRO A 320 -9.46 3.89 24.81
CA PRO A 320 -9.51 2.70 23.97
C PRO A 320 -8.29 2.58 23.06
N ALA A 321 -7.81 1.36 22.86
CA ALA A 321 -6.81 1.07 21.84
C ALA A 321 -7.32 1.49 20.45
N PHE A 322 -6.49 2.18 19.67
CA PHE A 322 -6.83 2.63 18.32
C PHE A 322 -8.11 3.48 18.23
N GLU A 323 -8.37 4.32 19.25
CA GLU A 323 -9.60 5.12 19.37
C GLU A 323 -9.99 5.86 18.08
N LYS A 324 -9.03 6.50 17.41
CA LYS A 324 -9.26 7.32 16.21
C LYS A 324 -8.99 6.60 14.88
N LEU A 325 -8.61 5.33 14.90
CA LEU A 325 -8.24 4.61 13.68
C LEU A 325 -9.47 4.42 12.80
N GLN A 326 -9.44 5.02 11.61
CA GLN A 326 -10.53 5.07 10.63
C GLN A 326 -10.23 4.22 9.39
N VAL A 327 -8.97 4.19 8.98
CA VAL A 327 -8.50 3.49 7.77
C VAL A 327 -7.45 2.45 8.14
N LEU A 328 -7.70 1.20 7.77
CA LEU A 328 -6.77 0.10 7.95
C LEU A 328 -6.58 -0.66 6.64
N LEU A 329 -5.41 -0.48 6.02
CA LEU A 329 -5.09 -1.11 4.74
C LEU A 329 -4.22 -2.34 4.95
N LEU A 330 -4.77 -3.52 4.69
CA LEU A 330 -4.15 -4.85 4.88
C LEU A 330 -4.10 -5.64 3.57
N GLY A 331 -4.15 -4.99 2.41
CA GLY A 331 -4.12 -5.66 1.12
C GLY A 331 -2.83 -6.46 0.90
N SER A 332 -2.89 -7.54 0.14
CA SER A 332 -1.74 -8.39 -0.21
C SER A 332 -0.95 -8.90 1.02
N ASN A 333 -1.65 -9.34 2.06
CA ASN A 333 -1.07 -10.03 3.22
C ASN A 333 -1.39 -11.54 3.17
N GLU A 334 -1.20 -12.25 4.27
CA GLU A 334 -1.42 -13.70 4.40
C GLU A 334 -2.64 -14.04 5.27
N ILE A 335 -3.66 -13.17 5.30
CA ILE A 335 -4.86 -13.36 6.12
C ILE A 335 -5.78 -14.40 5.49
N GLU A 336 -6.04 -15.49 6.19
CA GLU A 336 -6.87 -16.61 5.71
C GLU A 336 -8.10 -16.90 6.59
N ASP A 337 -8.20 -16.27 7.76
CA ASP A 337 -9.17 -16.65 8.78
C ASP A 337 -10.27 -15.60 9.02
N PHE A 338 -11.50 -16.08 9.23
CA PHE A 338 -12.65 -15.22 9.57
C PHE A 338 -12.52 -14.50 10.93
N PRO A 339 -11.94 -15.09 12.00
CA PRO A 339 -11.73 -14.37 13.25
C PRO A 339 -10.95 -13.05 13.09
N SER A 340 -9.99 -12.99 12.15
CA SER A 340 -9.32 -11.73 11.80
C SER A 340 -10.28 -10.68 11.24
N VAL A 341 -11.19 -11.07 10.35
CA VAL A 341 -12.24 -10.20 9.79
C VAL A 341 -13.21 -9.75 10.89
N ASP A 342 -13.68 -10.68 11.72
CA ASP A 342 -14.63 -10.37 12.79
C ASP A 342 -14.03 -9.41 13.82
N SER A 343 -12.74 -9.57 14.11
CA SER A 343 -12.00 -8.71 15.03
C SER A 343 -11.94 -7.25 14.58
N LEU A 344 -12.11 -6.95 13.29
CA LEU A 344 -12.11 -5.58 12.78
C LEU A 344 -13.32 -4.77 13.28
N ASN A 345 -14.43 -5.43 13.63
CA ASN A 345 -15.60 -4.75 14.20
C ASN A 345 -15.35 -4.16 15.59
N LEU A 346 -14.30 -4.64 16.29
CA LEU A 346 -13.96 -4.20 17.64
C LEU A 346 -13.22 -2.86 17.66
N PHE A 347 -12.73 -2.39 16.51
CA PHE A 347 -12.10 -1.08 16.39
C PHE A 347 -13.18 0.02 16.44
N PRO A 348 -13.10 1.00 17.38
CA PRO A 348 -14.21 1.91 17.64
C PRO A 348 -14.62 2.81 16.47
N SER A 349 -13.67 3.25 15.66
CA SER A 349 -13.87 4.26 14.61
C SER A 349 -13.59 3.74 13.20
N LEU A 350 -13.33 2.44 13.04
CA LEU A 350 -12.87 1.87 11.78
C LEU A 350 -13.98 1.85 10.72
N MET A 351 -13.72 2.48 9.57
CA MET A 351 -14.71 2.63 8.49
C MET A 351 -14.19 2.25 7.11
N ASP A 352 -12.88 2.29 6.86
CA ASP A 352 -12.27 1.90 5.59
C ASP A 352 -11.28 0.76 5.82
N VAL A 353 -11.54 -0.36 5.16
CA VAL A 353 -10.73 -1.57 5.27
C VAL A 353 -10.38 -2.07 3.87
N ARG A 354 -9.10 -2.36 3.67
CA ARG A 354 -8.63 -3.13 2.52
C ARG A 354 -8.07 -4.47 2.97
N ILE A 355 -8.63 -5.56 2.48
CA ILE A 355 -8.16 -6.94 2.67
C ILE A 355 -8.01 -7.66 1.32
N SER A 356 -8.01 -6.93 0.20
CA SER A 356 -7.80 -7.48 -1.15
C SER A 356 -6.52 -8.30 -1.24
N ASP A 357 -6.48 -9.27 -2.14
CA ASP A 357 -5.30 -10.13 -2.40
C ASP A 357 -4.81 -10.96 -1.18
N ASN A 358 -5.63 -11.06 -0.13
CA ASN A 358 -5.44 -12.03 0.95
C ASN A 358 -6.22 -13.32 0.63
N PRO A 359 -5.75 -14.50 1.07
CA PRO A 359 -6.49 -15.75 0.92
C PRO A 359 -7.98 -15.67 1.31
N ILE A 360 -8.32 -14.94 2.38
CA ILE A 360 -9.71 -14.79 2.85
C ILE A 360 -10.62 -13.99 1.90
N ALA A 361 -10.06 -13.19 1.01
CA ALA A 361 -10.82 -12.30 0.11
C ALA A 361 -10.54 -12.54 -1.38
N ASP A 362 -9.74 -13.55 -1.71
CA ASP A 362 -9.33 -13.91 -3.06
C ASP A 362 -10.12 -15.14 -3.54
N PRO A 363 -11.09 -14.98 -4.47
CA PRO A 363 -11.87 -16.10 -4.99
C PRO A 363 -11.00 -17.21 -5.59
N ALA A 364 -9.86 -16.87 -6.21
CA ALA A 364 -8.96 -17.85 -6.81
C ALA A 364 -8.28 -18.76 -5.76
N LYS A 365 -8.29 -18.36 -4.48
CA LYS A 365 -7.77 -19.12 -3.35
C LYS A 365 -8.88 -19.73 -2.48
N GLY A 366 -10.14 -19.71 -2.95
CA GLY A 366 -11.30 -20.15 -2.17
C GLY A 366 -11.72 -19.15 -1.09
N GLY A 367 -11.35 -17.89 -1.24
CA GLY A 367 -11.71 -16.81 -0.33
C GLY A 367 -13.20 -16.53 -0.25
N ALA A 368 -13.61 -15.84 0.81
CA ALA A 368 -14.98 -15.45 1.04
C ALA A 368 -15.45 -14.43 -0.01
N PRO A 369 -16.66 -14.60 -0.56
CA PRO A 369 -17.22 -13.61 -1.47
C PRO A 369 -17.53 -12.30 -0.75
N ARG A 370 -17.52 -11.19 -1.48
CA ARG A 370 -17.69 -9.83 -0.94
C ARG A 370 -18.89 -9.70 0.00
N PHE A 371 -20.06 -10.24 -0.37
CA PHE A 371 -21.26 -10.13 0.46
C PHE A 371 -21.08 -10.77 1.86
N VAL A 372 -20.27 -11.83 1.99
CA VAL A 372 -19.96 -12.45 3.29
C VAL A 372 -19.09 -11.51 4.12
N LEU A 373 -18.09 -10.88 3.49
CA LEU A 373 -17.23 -9.91 4.16
C LEU A 373 -18.02 -8.67 4.60
N VAL A 374 -18.88 -8.14 3.73
CA VAL A 374 -19.77 -7.01 4.04
C VAL A 374 -20.72 -7.35 5.20
N ALA A 375 -21.33 -8.53 5.18
CA ALA A 375 -22.23 -8.97 6.25
C ALA A 375 -21.48 -9.19 7.58
N ARG A 376 -20.22 -9.63 7.55
CA ARG A 376 -19.40 -9.78 8.75
C ARG A 376 -18.83 -8.45 9.27
N LEU A 377 -18.61 -7.46 8.41
CA LEU A 377 -18.04 -6.16 8.76
C LEU A 377 -19.13 -5.08 8.94
N GLY A 378 -19.74 -5.04 10.12
CA GLY A 378 -20.91 -4.20 10.40
C GLY A 378 -20.66 -2.70 10.40
N ASN A 379 -19.43 -2.25 10.68
CA ASN A 379 -19.11 -0.82 10.78
C ASN A 379 -18.44 -0.25 9.51
N VAL A 380 -17.93 -1.12 8.62
CA VAL A 380 -17.10 -0.73 7.48
C VAL A 380 -17.92 -0.14 6.34
N LYS A 381 -17.63 1.11 5.97
CA LYS A 381 -18.29 1.85 4.87
C LYS A 381 -17.56 1.71 3.54
N ILE A 382 -16.25 1.47 3.55
CA ILE A 382 -15.45 1.25 2.34
C ILE A 382 -14.71 -0.07 2.51
N LEU A 383 -14.96 -1.01 1.60
CA LEU A 383 -14.32 -2.33 1.60
C LEU A 383 -13.57 -2.54 0.28
N ASN A 384 -12.27 -2.80 0.36
CA ASN A 384 -11.40 -3.00 -0.80
C ASN A 384 -11.46 -1.84 -1.81
N GLY A 385 -11.59 -0.60 -1.31
CA GLY A 385 -11.63 0.61 -2.12
C GLY A 385 -12.98 0.92 -2.80
N SER A 386 -14.03 0.16 -2.49
CA SER A 386 -15.40 0.45 -2.97
C SER A 386 -16.35 0.69 -1.80
N GLU A 387 -17.21 1.69 -1.94
CA GLU A 387 -18.24 2.01 -0.95
C GLU A 387 -19.21 0.84 -0.77
N VAL A 388 -19.62 0.61 0.48
CA VAL A 388 -20.67 -0.32 0.86
C VAL A 388 -21.95 0.47 1.06
N SER A 389 -22.85 0.40 0.08
CA SER A 389 -24.12 1.13 0.19
C SER A 389 -25.03 0.53 1.27
N ALA A 390 -25.94 1.32 1.84
CA ALA A 390 -26.92 0.83 2.82
C ALA A 390 -27.80 -0.31 2.25
N ARG A 391 -28.02 -0.30 0.94
CA ARG A 391 -28.78 -1.34 0.23
C ARG A 391 -27.97 -2.61 0.06
N GLU A 392 -26.75 -2.51 -0.47
CA GLU A 392 -25.80 -3.64 -0.59
C GLU A 392 -25.63 -4.33 0.75
N ARG A 393 -25.43 -3.57 1.83
CA ARG A 393 -25.31 -4.13 3.17
C ARG A 393 -26.53 -4.94 3.59
N ARG A 394 -27.74 -4.40 3.43
CA ARG A 394 -28.98 -5.12 3.76
C ARG A 394 -29.10 -6.41 2.96
N GLU A 395 -28.84 -6.37 1.66
CA GLU A 395 -28.93 -7.54 0.78
C GLU A 395 -27.85 -8.59 1.15
N ALA A 396 -26.63 -8.15 1.40
CA ALA A 396 -25.51 -8.98 1.83
C ALA A 396 -25.77 -9.66 3.18
N GLU A 397 -26.29 -8.93 4.17
CA GLU A 397 -26.65 -9.47 5.50
C GLU A 397 -27.76 -10.52 5.40
N ILE A 398 -28.83 -10.27 4.64
CA ILE A 398 -29.91 -11.23 4.40
C ILE A 398 -29.37 -12.49 3.71
N ARG A 399 -28.53 -12.31 2.68
CA ARG A 399 -27.91 -13.40 1.94
C ARG A 399 -26.98 -14.23 2.82
N TYR A 400 -26.21 -13.57 3.68
CA TYR A 400 -25.35 -14.21 4.67
C TYR A 400 -26.14 -15.03 5.69
N ILE A 401 -27.25 -14.51 6.22
CA ILE A 401 -28.13 -15.27 7.13
C ILE A 401 -28.60 -16.56 6.44
N ARG A 402 -29.09 -16.45 5.20
CA ARG A 402 -29.54 -17.63 4.41
C ARG A 402 -28.41 -18.61 4.14
N LEU A 403 -27.22 -18.11 3.81
CA LEU A 403 -26.01 -18.91 3.61
C LEU A 403 -25.69 -19.74 4.86
N VAL A 404 -25.68 -19.10 6.04
CA VAL A 404 -25.41 -19.78 7.32
C VAL A 404 -26.50 -20.80 7.65
N MET A 405 -27.78 -20.44 7.45
CA MET A 405 -28.90 -21.38 7.65
C MET A 405 -28.85 -22.59 6.70
N GLY A 406 -28.38 -22.39 5.47
CA GLY A 406 -28.25 -23.46 4.47
C GLY A 406 -27.04 -24.38 4.70
N LYS A 407 -25.95 -23.84 5.30
CA LYS A 407 -24.69 -24.57 5.53
C LYS A 407 -24.49 -25.05 6.98
N ALA A 408 -25.40 -24.75 7.91
CA ALA A 408 -25.21 -25.08 9.32
C ALA A 408 -25.09 -26.60 9.54
N GLU A 409 -23.86 -27.10 9.68
CA GLU A 409 -23.56 -28.49 10.01
C GLU A 409 -23.93 -28.83 11.47
N SER A 410 -24.01 -27.81 12.33
CA SER A 410 -24.37 -27.91 13.74
C SER A 410 -25.40 -26.85 14.13
N ASN A 411 -26.44 -27.28 14.85
CA ASN A 411 -27.44 -26.40 15.46
C ASN A 411 -27.05 -25.96 16.88
N ASP A 412 -25.82 -26.24 17.32
CA ASP A 412 -25.32 -25.78 18.61
C ASP A 412 -25.16 -24.26 18.62
N PRO A 413 -25.91 -23.53 19.47
CA PRO A 413 -25.86 -22.07 19.53
C PRO A 413 -24.46 -21.50 19.84
N GLU A 414 -23.64 -22.20 20.64
CA GLU A 414 -22.32 -21.70 21.03
C GLU A 414 -21.32 -21.83 19.88
N VAL A 415 -21.33 -22.95 19.16
CA VAL A 415 -20.49 -23.16 17.97
C VAL A 415 -20.88 -22.18 16.86
N LEU A 416 -22.18 -21.97 16.65
CA LEU A 416 -22.68 -20.98 15.69
C LEU A 416 -22.25 -19.56 16.05
N LYS A 417 -22.29 -19.19 17.34
CA LYS A 417 -21.83 -17.88 17.80
C LYS A 417 -20.33 -17.69 17.63
N GLN A 418 -19.53 -18.74 17.84
CA GLN A 418 -18.09 -18.69 17.65
C GLN A 418 -17.70 -18.55 16.17
N LEU A 419 -18.33 -19.31 15.28
CA LEU A 419 -18.04 -19.29 13.85
C LEU A 419 -18.65 -18.07 13.15
N HIS A 420 -19.84 -17.64 13.59
CA HIS A 420 -20.61 -16.57 12.98
C HIS A 420 -21.11 -15.56 14.04
N PRO A 421 -20.23 -14.72 14.62
CA PRO A 421 -20.58 -13.85 15.75
C PRO A 421 -21.77 -12.91 15.50
N ARG A 422 -21.93 -12.46 14.25
CA ARG A 422 -23.03 -11.57 13.84
C ARG A 422 -24.32 -12.28 13.44
N PHE A 423 -24.34 -13.61 13.36
CA PHE A 423 -25.51 -14.32 12.80
C PHE A 423 -26.79 -14.10 13.62
N ALA A 424 -26.71 -14.26 14.94
CA ALA A 424 -27.87 -14.13 15.82
C ALA A 424 -28.44 -12.70 15.82
N GLU A 425 -27.58 -11.67 15.87
CA GLU A 425 -28.02 -10.28 15.82
C GLU A 425 -28.65 -9.92 14.46
N LEU A 426 -28.06 -10.37 13.35
CA LEU A 426 -28.52 -10.06 12.01
C LEU A 426 -29.86 -10.76 11.72
N LYS A 427 -29.99 -12.02 12.14
CA LYS A 427 -31.25 -12.78 12.02
C LYS A 427 -32.39 -12.09 12.77
N ALA A 428 -32.13 -11.60 13.99
CA ALA A 428 -33.10 -10.83 14.77
C ALA A 428 -33.42 -9.47 14.11
N PHE A 429 -32.40 -8.75 13.63
CA PHE A 429 -32.55 -7.44 13.00
C PHE A 429 -33.39 -7.49 11.70
N HIS A 430 -33.19 -8.51 10.87
CA HIS A 430 -33.93 -8.69 9.61
C HIS A 430 -35.23 -9.49 9.76
N GLY A 431 -35.56 -9.98 10.95
CA GLY A 431 -36.81 -10.70 11.22
C GLY A 431 -36.93 -12.03 10.47
N ILE A 432 -35.82 -12.73 10.24
CA ILE A 432 -35.82 -14.02 9.51
C ILE A 432 -36.03 -15.16 10.51
N GLU A 433 -37.18 -15.83 10.45
CA GLU A 433 -37.48 -16.98 11.29
C GLU A 433 -36.75 -18.25 10.80
N ASP A 434 -36.51 -19.20 11.70
CA ASP A 434 -36.13 -20.54 11.29
C ASP A 434 -37.28 -21.14 10.49
N GLU A 435 -37.06 -21.50 9.23
CA GLU A 435 -37.98 -22.37 8.50
C GLU A 435 -38.00 -23.74 9.18
N LYS A 436 -38.73 -23.86 10.28
CA LYS A 436 -39.14 -25.16 10.80
C LYS A 436 -40.17 -25.70 9.82
N PRO A 437 -39.97 -26.89 9.23
CA PRO A 437 -41.08 -27.61 8.65
C PRO A 437 -42.05 -27.87 9.80
N THR A 438 -43.18 -27.17 9.82
CA THR A 438 -44.26 -27.43 10.77
C THR A 438 -44.80 -28.82 10.46
N SER A 439 -44.22 -29.80 11.15
CA SER A 439 -44.81 -31.12 11.36
C SER A 439 -46.16 -30.90 12.04
N ARG A 440 -47.21 -30.86 11.21
CA ARG A 440 -48.59 -31.32 11.44
C ARG A 440 -49.51 -30.60 10.45
N MET A 441 -49.79 -31.26 9.33
CA MET A 441 -51.16 -31.43 8.79
C MET A 441 -51.09 -32.29 7.53
N SER A 442 -51.74 -33.46 7.61
CA SER A 442 -51.99 -34.38 6.51
C SER A 442 -52.90 -33.72 5.46
N GLY A 443 -52.34 -33.44 4.29
CA GLY A 443 -53.06 -33.05 3.08
C GLY A 443 -52.06 -32.94 1.91
N PRO A 444 -52.47 -33.19 0.66
CA PRO A 444 -51.55 -33.13 -0.48
C PRO A 444 -51.02 -31.70 -0.64
N GLN A 445 -49.77 -31.48 -0.22
CA GLN A 445 -49.12 -30.17 -0.29
C GLN A 445 -48.98 -29.74 -1.75
N LYS A 446 -49.57 -28.59 -2.07
CA LYS A 446 -49.24 -27.86 -3.29
C LYS A 446 -47.75 -27.50 -3.22
N MET A 447 -46.94 -28.07 -4.11
CA MET A 447 -45.50 -27.83 -4.31
C MET A 447 -45.08 -26.34 -4.52
N ALA A 448 -46.02 -25.40 -4.46
CA ALA A 448 -45.82 -23.99 -4.77
C ALA A 448 -45.37 -23.13 -3.57
N SER A 449 -45.51 -23.59 -2.33
CA SER A 449 -45.25 -22.78 -1.13
C SER A 449 -43.77 -22.71 -0.71
N GLY A 450 -42.86 -23.42 -1.38
CA GLY A 450 -41.43 -23.45 -1.06
C GLY A 450 -40.50 -23.14 -2.24
N LEU A 451 -41.00 -22.55 -3.32
CA LEU A 451 -40.19 -22.21 -4.50
C LEU A 451 -39.67 -20.77 -4.40
N ILE A 452 -38.40 -20.57 -4.74
CA ILE A 452 -37.79 -19.25 -4.89
C ILE A 452 -38.05 -18.71 -6.30
N SER A 453 -38.39 -17.42 -6.41
CA SER A 453 -38.58 -16.75 -7.70
C SER A 453 -37.31 -16.01 -8.08
N ILE A 454 -36.62 -16.43 -9.14
CA ILE A 454 -35.39 -15.81 -9.64
C ILE A 454 -35.60 -15.24 -11.05
N THR A 455 -34.91 -14.17 -11.38
CA THR A 455 -34.91 -13.56 -12.72
C THR A 455 -33.63 -13.93 -13.46
N LEU A 456 -33.75 -14.40 -14.70
CA LEU A 456 -32.63 -14.80 -15.55
C LEU A 456 -32.46 -13.79 -16.68
N LYS A 457 -31.28 -13.20 -16.85
CA LYS A 457 -30.94 -12.26 -17.92
C LYS A 457 -29.87 -12.88 -18.81
N CYS A 458 -30.10 -12.93 -20.12
CA CYS A 458 -29.14 -13.50 -21.07
C CYS A 458 -28.34 -12.37 -21.73
N VAL A 459 -27.01 -12.40 -21.64
CA VAL A 459 -26.13 -11.30 -22.11
C VAL A 459 -25.03 -11.73 -23.06
N GLY A 460 -24.87 -13.03 -23.33
CA GLY A 460 -23.80 -13.55 -24.18
C GLY A 460 -23.89 -13.03 -25.62
N PRO A 461 -22.77 -12.53 -26.21
CA PRO A 461 -22.74 -12.04 -27.59
C PRO A 461 -23.34 -13.00 -28.63
N SER A 462 -23.03 -14.30 -28.52
CA SER A 462 -23.53 -15.33 -29.43
C SER A 462 -24.98 -15.76 -29.15
N MET A 463 -25.53 -15.38 -27.99
CA MET A 463 -26.87 -15.81 -27.54
C MET A 463 -28.01 -14.93 -28.10
N GLY A 464 -27.67 -13.73 -28.58
CA GLY A 464 -28.60 -12.72 -29.08
C GLY A 464 -29.45 -12.06 -27.98
N GLU A 465 -30.14 -10.97 -28.32
CA GLU A 465 -31.02 -10.29 -27.36
C GLU A 465 -32.21 -11.19 -26.96
N LYS A 466 -32.26 -11.61 -25.70
CA LYS A 466 -33.38 -12.35 -25.11
C LYS A 466 -34.00 -11.55 -23.98
N GLN A 467 -35.33 -11.59 -23.89
CA GLN A 467 -36.06 -10.97 -22.78
C GLN A 467 -35.74 -11.69 -21.46
N PRO A 468 -35.59 -10.95 -20.34
CA PRO A 468 -35.40 -11.56 -19.03
C PRO A 468 -36.55 -12.49 -18.65
N LEU A 469 -36.24 -13.63 -18.02
CA LEU A 469 -37.21 -14.65 -17.62
C LEU A 469 -37.25 -14.80 -16.10
N THR A 470 -38.42 -14.60 -15.49
CA THR A 470 -38.63 -14.93 -14.08
C THR A 470 -39.15 -16.35 -13.93
N LYS A 471 -38.45 -17.18 -13.15
CA LYS A 471 -38.76 -18.61 -12.94
C LYS A 471 -38.84 -18.93 -11.45
N LYS A 472 -39.82 -19.78 -11.10
CA LYS A 472 -39.95 -20.34 -9.75
C LYS A 472 -39.25 -21.69 -9.70
N LEU A 473 -38.23 -21.81 -8.87
CA LEU A 473 -37.39 -23.01 -8.76
C LEU A 473 -37.31 -23.50 -7.30
N PRO A 474 -37.10 -24.81 -7.07
CA PRO A 474 -36.78 -25.31 -5.74
C PRO A 474 -35.47 -24.72 -5.21
N PRO A 475 -35.37 -24.35 -3.92
CA PRO A 475 -34.14 -23.83 -3.30
C PRO A 475 -32.95 -24.80 -3.42
N ALA A 476 -33.24 -26.11 -3.45
CA ALA A 476 -32.25 -27.18 -3.63
C ALA A 476 -31.76 -27.35 -5.08
N THR A 477 -32.19 -26.51 -6.03
CA THR A 477 -31.67 -26.55 -7.40
C THR A 477 -30.18 -26.22 -7.39
N THR A 478 -29.33 -27.05 -8.02
CA THR A 478 -27.89 -26.80 -8.11
C THR A 478 -27.54 -25.83 -9.23
N VAL A 479 -26.37 -25.18 -9.15
CA VAL A 479 -25.86 -24.30 -10.22
C VAL A 479 -25.75 -25.05 -11.55
N GLY A 480 -25.24 -26.29 -11.55
CA GLY A 480 -25.17 -27.12 -12.75
C GLY A 480 -26.55 -27.41 -13.36
N LYS A 481 -27.55 -27.73 -12.51
CA LYS A 481 -28.93 -27.92 -12.96
C LYS A 481 -29.55 -26.62 -13.48
N LEU A 482 -29.21 -25.49 -12.88
CA LEU A 482 -29.64 -24.18 -13.33
C LEU A 482 -29.05 -23.84 -14.71
N LYS A 483 -27.79 -24.18 -14.99
CA LYS A 483 -27.20 -24.04 -16.33
C LYS A 483 -28.01 -24.82 -17.37
N SER A 484 -28.28 -26.10 -17.13
CA SER A 484 -29.11 -26.92 -18.04
C SER A 484 -30.54 -26.37 -18.22
N LEU A 485 -31.13 -25.79 -17.17
CA LEU A 485 -32.43 -25.12 -17.28
C LEU A 485 -32.34 -23.85 -18.13
N CYS A 486 -31.27 -23.07 -18.03
CA CYS A 486 -31.05 -21.87 -18.84
C CYS A 486 -30.90 -22.21 -20.33
N GLU A 487 -30.17 -23.29 -20.66
CA GLU A 487 -30.07 -23.79 -22.04
C GLU A 487 -31.46 -24.07 -22.64
N SER A 488 -32.32 -24.74 -21.85
CA SER A 488 -33.70 -25.04 -22.24
C SER A 488 -34.58 -23.79 -22.35
N PHE A 489 -34.51 -22.89 -21.36
CA PHE A 489 -35.35 -21.69 -21.31
C PHE A 489 -35.04 -20.69 -22.43
N PHE A 490 -33.76 -20.49 -22.74
CA PHE A 490 -33.32 -19.55 -23.78
C PHE A 490 -33.11 -20.21 -25.16
N LYS A 491 -33.25 -21.53 -25.23
CA LYS A 491 -33.04 -22.37 -26.44
C LYS A 491 -31.63 -22.21 -27.00
N LEU A 492 -30.64 -22.31 -26.12
CA LEU A 492 -29.21 -22.22 -26.46
C LEU A 492 -28.73 -23.61 -26.91
N LYS A 493 -27.86 -23.67 -27.92
CA LYS A 493 -27.30 -24.92 -28.46
C LYS A 493 -25.78 -24.83 -28.48
N ASP A 494 -25.13 -25.82 -27.90
CA ASP A 494 -23.66 -26.00 -27.90
C ASP A 494 -22.88 -24.81 -27.29
N ILE A 495 -23.48 -24.10 -26.32
CA ILE A 495 -22.83 -22.99 -25.60
C ILE A 495 -22.52 -23.42 -24.18
N LYS A 496 -21.26 -23.28 -23.76
CA LYS A 496 -20.88 -23.43 -22.36
C LYS A 496 -21.30 -22.18 -21.58
N LEU A 497 -22.18 -22.36 -20.61
CA LEU A 497 -22.73 -21.24 -19.84
C LEU A 497 -21.89 -20.91 -18.60
N ARG A 498 -21.71 -19.61 -18.39
CA ARG A 498 -21.31 -19.02 -17.10
C ARG A 498 -22.50 -18.28 -16.49
N LEU A 499 -22.71 -18.49 -15.20
CA LEU A 499 -23.79 -17.85 -14.46
C LEU A 499 -23.18 -16.85 -13.50
N PHE A 500 -23.64 -15.60 -13.55
CA PHE A 500 -23.25 -14.57 -12.61
C PHE A 500 -24.46 -14.11 -11.83
N LEU A 501 -24.34 -13.95 -10.51
CA LEU A 501 -25.35 -13.30 -9.70
C LEU A 501 -25.18 -11.79 -9.80
N GLU A 502 -26.22 -11.10 -10.25
CA GLU A 502 -26.28 -9.64 -10.31
C GLU A 502 -26.87 -9.11 -9.00
N GLU A 503 -26.09 -8.29 -8.30
CA GLU A 503 -26.50 -7.59 -7.09
C GLU A 503 -26.63 -6.09 -7.41
N GLU A 504 -27.80 -5.51 -7.14
CA GLU A 504 -28.04 -4.10 -7.45
C GLU A 504 -27.19 -3.20 -6.54
N GLY A 505 -26.20 -2.52 -7.12
CA GLY A 505 -25.23 -1.67 -6.42
C GLY A 505 -23.81 -2.24 -6.40
N CYS A 506 -23.61 -3.49 -6.81
CA CYS A 506 -22.28 -4.06 -7.05
C CYS A 506 -21.87 -3.79 -8.51
N PRO A 507 -20.70 -3.20 -8.79
CA PRO A 507 -20.28 -2.87 -10.15
C PRO A 507 -19.92 -4.11 -11.00
N LEU A 508 -19.64 -5.24 -10.35
CA LEU A 508 -19.27 -6.51 -11.01
C LEU A 508 -20.15 -7.64 -10.47
N PRO A 509 -20.80 -8.43 -11.33
CA PRO A 509 -21.63 -9.54 -10.92
C PRO A 509 -20.77 -10.73 -10.44
N GLN A 510 -21.25 -11.49 -9.46
CA GLN A 510 -20.49 -12.58 -8.84
C GLN A 510 -20.62 -13.88 -9.65
N LEU A 511 -19.51 -14.46 -10.11
CA LEU A 511 -19.51 -15.76 -10.79
C LEU A 511 -19.96 -16.90 -9.85
N LEU A 512 -20.84 -17.77 -10.34
CA LEU A 512 -21.29 -18.99 -9.68
C LEU A 512 -20.48 -20.18 -10.21
N GLU A 513 -19.34 -20.48 -9.58
CA GLU A 513 -18.39 -21.50 -10.04
C GLU A 513 -18.76 -22.93 -9.61
N GLU A 514 -19.25 -23.13 -8.39
CA GLU A 514 -19.52 -24.45 -7.82
C GLU A 514 -20.79 -25.09 -8.41
N GLU A 515 -20.63 -25.98 -9.40
CA GLU A 515 -21.77 -26.61 -10.09
C GLU A 515 -22.64 -27.49 -9.19
N THR A 516 -22.05 -28.05 -8.12
CA THR A 516 -22.72 -28.91 -7.16
C THR A 516 -23.49 -28.15 -6.09
N ALA A 517 -23.14 -26.87 -5.85
CA ALA A 517 -23.77 -26.08 -4.81
C ALA A 517 -25.23 -25.76 -5.15
N SER A 518 -26.11 -25.87 -4.17
CA SER A 518 -27.52 -25.49 -4.31
C SER A 518 -27.73 -23.98 -4.19
N LEU A 519 -28.83 -23.46 -4.76
CA LEU A 519 -29.16 -22.03 -4.66
C LEU A 519 -29.26 -21.56 -3.20
N VAL A 520 -29.83 -22.39 -2.31
CA VAL A 520 -29.89 -22.11 -0.88
C VAL A 520 -28.52 -22.12 -0.20
N GLU A 521 -27.62 -23.05 -0.57
CA GLU A 521 -26.22 -23.08 -0.08
C GLU A 521 -25.41 -21.87 -0.54
N LEU A 522 -25.85 -21.15 -1.57
CA LEU A 522 -25.24 -19.91 -2.05
C LEU A 522 -25.94 -18.65 -1.50
N GLY A 523 -26.94 -18.84 -0.63
CA GLY A 523 -27.79 -17.79 -0.06
C GLY A 523 -28.76 -17.13 -1.05
N ILE A 524 -28.90 -17.69 -2.27
CA ILE A 524 -29.76 -17.14 -3.33
C ILE A 524 -31.23 -17.39 -2.96
N GLY A 525 -32.03 -16.33 -2.94
CA GLY A 525 -33.45 -16.40 -2.62
C GLY A 525 -34.34 -15.66 -3.62
N THR A 526 -35.63 -15.57 -3.28
CA THR A 526 -36.63 -14.87 -4.09
C THR A 526 -36.22 -13.42 -4.36
N GLY A 527 -36.28 -13.01 -5.62
CA GLY A 527 -35.93 -11.67 -6.09
C GLY A 527 -34.52 -11.56 -6.69
N ALA A 528 -33.69 -12.60 -6.58
CA ALA A 528 -32.34 -12.59 -7.15
C ALA A 528 -32.35 -12.54 -8.69
N THR A 529 -31.38 -11.82 -9.27
CA THR A 529 -31.16 -11.78 -10.73
C THR A 529 -29.87 -12.51 -11.08
N ILE A 530 -29.94 -13.45 -12.01
CA ILE A 530 -28.80 -14.22 -12.50
C ILE A 530 -28.60 -13.89 -13.97
N ILE A 531 -27.41 -13.40 -14.29
CA ILE A 531 -26.89 -13.18 -15.63
C ILE A 531 -26.38 -14.51 -16.18
N VAL A 532 -26.82 -14.84 -17.38
CA VAL A 532 -26.43 -16.02 -18.17
C VAL A 532 -25.56 -15.52 -19.30
N ASP A 533 -24.30 -15.92 -19.29
CA ASP A 533 -23.28 -15.52 -20.25
C ASP A 533 -22.59 -16.75 -20.86
N GLU A 534 -21.84 -16.56 -21.94
CA GLU A 534 -21.01 -17.59 -22.56
C GLU A 534 -19.59 -17.61 -22.02
N GLU A 535 -19.02 -18.80 -21.96
CA GLU A 535 -17.58 -18.98 -21.74
C GLU A 535 -16.83 -18.59 -23.03
N SER A 536 -15.91 -17.63 -22.92
CA SER A 536 -15.10 -17.09 -24.01
C SER A 536 -14.13 -18.10 -24.61
#